data_AF-A0A3E0Q225-F1
#
_entry.id   AF-A0A3E0Q225-F1
#
_cell.length_a   1.000
_cell.length_b   1.000
_cell.length_c   1.000
_cell.angle_alpha   90.00
_cell.angle_beta   90.00
_cell.angle_gamma   90.00
#
_symmetry.space_group_name_H-M   'P 1'
#
loop_
_entity.id
_entity.type
_entity.pdbx_description
1 polymer ?
#
loop_
_entity_poly.entity_id
_entity_poly.type
_entity_poly.pdbx_seq_one_letter_code
_entity_poly.pdbx_strand_id
1 'polypeptide(L)'
;MSSGDEYWTRCPAGEVASLTSRLRSQTRMRAVGRCIVGAAAVVACGATLFLTVGDSGEGQRIGGVWCSDVMEMAEDYVAGSLDAAVMKQIRIHIDHCPGCRQQIDAIRGTSARHPPARAHDALTENRLSGEGRLCFDGRGVVAR
;
A
#
# COMPACT_ATOMS: atom_id res chain seq x y z
N MET A 1 -40.90 44.96 -55.32
CA MET A 1 -41.25 44.78 -53.89
C MET A 1 -42.19 43.58 -53.83
N SER A 2 -41.63 42.38 -53.73
CA SER A 2 -42.42 41.16 -53.54
C SER A 2 -42.45 40.87 -52.05
N SER A 3 -43.60 41.13 -51.43
CA SER A 3 -43.90 40.71 -50.08
C SER A 3 -44.08 39.19 -50.11
N GLY A 4 -43.04 38.47 -49.70
CA GLY A 4 -43.08 37.03 -49.53
C GLY A 4 -43.90 36.68 -48.30
N ASP A 5 -45.22 36.58 -48.48
CA ASP A 5 -46.12 35.98 -47.50
C ASP A 5 -45.92 34.47 -47.55
N GLU A 6 -44.75 34.04 -47.08
CA GLU A 6 -44.37 32.65 -46.91
C GLU A 6 -45.32 32.04 -45.88
N TYR A 7 -46.16 31.15 -46.38
CA TYR A 7 -47.30 30.55 -45.69
C TYR A 7 -46.85 29.73 -44.48
N TRP A 8 -46.82 30.36 -43.32
CA TRP A 8 -46.68 29.66 -42.04
C TRP A 8 -47.91 28.77 -41.82
N THR A 9 -47.74 27.46 -42.06
CA THR A 9 -48.76 26.46 -41.73
C THR A 9 -48.85 26.25 -40.23
N ARG A 10 -50.07 26.00 -39.73
CA ARG A 10 -50.25 25.54 -38.35
C ARG A 10 -49.59 24.17 -38.20
N CYS A 11 -48.65 24.08 -37.27
CA CYS A 11 -47.98 22.83 -36.92
C CYS A 11 -49.03 21.83 -36.36
N PRO A 12 -49.06 20.58 -36.86
CA PRO A 12 -49.98 19.57 -36.35
C PRO A 12 -49.67 19.27 -34.87
N ALA A 13 -50.74 19.07 -34.09
CA ALA A 13 -50.63 18.86 -32.66
C ALA A 13 -49.77 17.61 -32.36
N GLY A 14 -48.74 17.78 -31.52
CA GLY A 14 -47.90 16.68 -31.03
C GLY A 14 -46.53 16.53 -31.72
N GLU A 15 -46.28 17.17 -32.85
CA GLU A 15 -45.00 17.02 -33.56
C GLU A 15 -43.82 17.59 -32.77
N VAL A 16 -43.98 18.78 -32.18
CA VAL A 16 -43.00 19.40 -31.28
C VAL A 16 -42.80 18.58 -29.98
N ALA A 17 -43.87 17.96 -29.47
CA ALA A 17 -43.80 17.09 -28.30
C ALA A 17 -43.01 15.79 -28.59
N SER A 18 -43.14 15.25 -29.81
CA SER A 18 -42.40 14.07 -30.24
C SER A 18 -40.89 14.35 -30.39
N LEU A 19 -40.53 15.52 -30.91
CA LEU A 19 -39.14 15.97 -31.04
C LEU A 19 -38.48 16.19 -29.67
N THR A 20 -39.17 16.89 -28.77
CA THR A 20 -38.66 17.16 -27.42
C THR A 20 -38.54 15.89 -26.57
N SER A 21 -39.46 14.93 -26.71
CA SER A 21 -39.37 13.64 -26.02
C SER A 21 -38.21 12.77 -26.53
N ARG A 22 -37.95 12.75 -27.85
CA ARG A 22 -36.76 12.08 -28.43
C ARG A 22 -35.45 12.71 -27.95
N LEU A 23 -35.35 14.04 -27.93
CA LEU A 23 -34.15 14.72 -27.46
C LEU A 23 -33.91 14.49 -25.95
N ARG A 24 -34.99 14.44 -25.15
CA ARG A 24 -34.89 14.08 -23.72
C ARG A 24 -34.48 12.63 -23.50
N SER A 25 -34.95 11.68 -24.31
CA SER A 25 -34.53 10.27 -24.16
C SER A 25 -33.06 10.10 -24.55
N GLN A 26 -32.62 10.79 -25.61
CA GLN A 26 -31.25 10.72 -26.11
C GLN A 26 -30.25 11.34 -25.12
N THR A 27 -30.61 12.44 -24.47
CA THR A 27 -29.80 13.06 -23.41
C THR A 27 -29.74 12.19 -22.15
N ARG A 28 -30.85 11.56 -21.75
CA ARG A 28 -30.86 10.58 -20.65
C ARG A 28 -29.96 9.37 -20.93
N MET A 29 -30.01 8.81 -22.12
CA MET A 29 -29.17 7.65 -22.47
C MET A 29 -27.67 7.97 -22.40
N ARG A 30 -27.26 9.18 -22.84
CA ARG A 30 -25.85 9.61 -22.73
C ARG A 30 -25.40 9.82 -21.29
N ALA A 31 -26.28 10.33 -20.41
CA ALA A 31 -25.98 10.49 -19.00
C ALA A 31 -25.85 9.14 -18.29
N VAL A 32 -26.78 8.21 -18.53
CA VAL A 32 -26.75 6.86 -17.94
C VAL A 32 -25.53 6.06 -18.41
N GLY A 33 -25.17 6.17 -19.69
CA GLY A 33 -24.00 5.49 -20.24
C GLY A 33 -22.68 5.86 -19.54
N ARG A 34 -22.52 7.12 -19.13
CA ARG A 34 -21.32 7.58 -18.40
C ARG A 34 -21.21 6.99 -17.00
N CYS A 35 -22.33 6.80 -16.31
CA CYS A 35 -22.33 6.19 -14.97
C CYS A 35 -21.95 4.70 -15.02
N ILE A 36 -22.42 3.97 -16.04
CA ILE A 36 -22.13 2.53 -16.19
C ILE A 36 -20.64 2.30 -16.46
N VAL A 37 -20.04 3.06 -17.38
CA VAL A 37 -18.61 2.93 -17.71
C VAL A 37 -17.73 3.26 -16.50
N GLY A 38 -18.08 4.32 -15.74
CA GLY A 38 -17.36 4.68 -14.52
C GLY A 38 -17.40 3.59 -13.46
N ALA A 39 -18.58 3.03 -13.19
CA ALA A 39 -18.74 1.96 -12.21
C ALA A 39 -17.97 0.68 -12.61
N ALA A 40 -18.03 0.30 -13.89
CA ALA A 40 -17.30 -0.87 -14.38
C ALA A 40 -15.78 -0.72 -14.23
N ALA A 41 -15.23 0.48 -14.48
CA ALA A 41 -13.80 0.75 -14.33
C ALA A 41 -13.35 0.62 -12.86
N VAL A 42 -14.13 1.15 -11.91
CA VAL A 42 -13.81 1.04 -10.47
C VAL A 42 -13.82 -0.41 -10.00
N VAL A 43 -14.83 -1.19 -10.41
CA VAL A 43 -14.92 -2.63 -10.08
C VAL A 43 -13.76 -3.41 -10.69
N ALA A 44 -13.42 -3.15 -11.95
CA ALA A 44 -12.30 -3.83 -12.61
C ALA A 44 -10.95 -3.52 -11.92
N CYS A 45 -10.69 -2.24 -11.59
CA CYS A 45 -9.47 -1.86 -10.87
C CYS A 45 -9.43 -2.45 -9.46
N GLY A 46 -10.55 -2.39 -8.73
CA GLY A 46 -10.66 -2.95 -7.38
C GLY A 46 -10.45 -4.46 -7.36
N ALA A 47 -11.08 -5.20 -8.29
CA ALA A 47 -10.89 -6.64 -8.42
C ALA A 47 -9.45 -7.00 -8.79
N THR A 48 -8.82 -6.23 -9.68
CA THR A 48 -7.42 -6.46 -10.06
C THR A 48 -6.49 -6.27 -8.86
N LEU A 49 -6.66 -5.18 -8.10
CA LEU A 49 -5.87 -4.93 -6.89
C LEU A 49 -6.10 -6.03 -5.84
N PHE A 50 -7.35 -6.42 -5.61
CA PHE A 50 -7.69 -7.48 -4.66
C PHE A 50 -7.05 -8.82 -5.04
N LEU A 51 -7.05 -9.20 -6.31
CA LEU A 51 -6.39 -10.45 -6.75
C LEU A 51 -4.87 -10.39 -6.63
N THR A 52 -4.26 -9.20 -6.76
CA THR A 52 -2.80 -9.05 -6.62
C THR A 52 -2.30 -8.92 -5.18
N VAL A 53 -3.14 -8.43 -4.26
CA VAL A 53 -2.73 -8.10 -2.88
C VAL A 53 -3.44 -8.98 -1.84
N GLY A 54 -4.62 -9.51 -2.15
CA GLY A 54 -5.50 -10.22 -1.22
C GLY A 54 -5.06 -11.63 -0.83
N ASP A 55 -4.03 -12.20 -1.47
CA ASP A 55 -3.52 -13.54 -1.14
C ASP A 55 -2.52 -13.53 0.04
N SER A 56 -2.81 -12.74 1.08
CA SER A 56 -1.96 -12.64 2.28
C SER A 56 -2.60 -13.23 3.55
N GLY A 57 -3.75 -13.89 3.47
CA GLY A 57 -4.69 -13.90 4.60
C GLY A 57 -4.83 -15.16 5.44
N GLU A 58 -4.96 -16.33 4.84
CA GLU A 58 -5.33 -17.54 5.58
C GLU A 58 -4.32 -18.65 5.28
N GLY A 59 -3.44 -18.87 6.26
CA GLY A 59 -2.20 -19.60 6.13
C GLY A 59 -2.31 -20.90 5.34
N GLN A 60 -1.63 -20.97 4.21
CA GLN A 60 -1.48 -22.23 3.51
C GLN A 60 -0.44 -23.07 4.26
N ARG A 61 -0.86 -24.20 4.81
CA ARG A 61 0.07 -25.15 5.43
C ARG A 61 0.78 -25.95 4.33
N ILE A 62 2.01 -25.57 4.02
CA ILE A 62 2.84 -26.24 3.01
C ILE A 62 4.05 -26.87 3.70
N GLY A 63 4.34 -28.13 3.42
CA GLY A 63 5.48 -28.84 4.03
C GLY A 63 5.33 -29.05 5.55
N GLY A 64 4.12 -28.89 6.09
CA GLY A 64 3.82 -29.05 7.51
C GLY A 64 3.88 -27.77 8.34
N VAL A 65 4.33 -26.65 7.76
CA VAL A 65 4.56 -25.36 8.43
C VAL A 65 3.63 -24.28 7.85
N TRP A 66 3.14 -23.38 8.70
CA TRP A 66 2.28 -22.27 8.29
C TRP A 66 3.10 -21.06 7.85
N CYS A 67 2.52 -20.20 7.00
CA CYS A 67 3.17 -18.96 6.57
C CYS A 67 3.54 -18.06 7.78
N SER A 68 2.70 -18.04 8.82
CA SER A 68 2.97 -17.32 10.07
C SER A 68 4.26 -17.78 10.74
N ASP A 69 4.44 -19.09 10.84
CA ASP A 69 5.58 -19.69 11.53
C ASP A 69 6.87 -19.46 10.73
N VAL A 70 6.79 -19.55 9.40
CA VAL A 70 7.91 -19.22 8.51
C VAL A 70 8.35 -17.77 8.72
N MET A 71 7.40 -16.86 8.93
CA MET A 71 7.68 -15.44 9.15
C MET A 71 8.27 -15.14 10.52
N GLU A 72 7.83 -15.84 11.56
CA GLU A 72 8.46 -15.76 12.88
C GLU A 72 9.91 -16.25 12.87
N MET A 73 10.18 -17.31 12.10
CA MET A 73 11.52 -17.90 11.96
C MET A 73 12.36 -17.30 10.82
N ALA A 74 11.89 -16.24 10.15
CA ALA A 74 12.52 -15.76 8.92
C ALA A 74 13.92 -15.19 9.15
N GLU A 75 14.13 -14.46 10.25
CA GLU A 75 15.44 -13.90 10.60
C GLU A 75 16.45 -15.01 10.93
N ASP A 76 16.04 -15.97 11.75
CA ASP A 76 16.85 -17.14 12.11
C ASP A 76 17.18 -18.03 10.90
N TYR A 77 16.23 -18.17 9.97
CA TYR A 77 16.44 -18.87 8.71
C TYR A 77 17.50 -18.20 7.84
N VAL A 78 17.48 -16.86 7.75
CA VAL A 78 18.48 -16.09 7.00
C VAL A 78 19.83 -16.12 7.70
N ALA A 79 19.85 -16.11 9.04
CA ALA A 79 21.06 -16.27 9.84
C ALA A 79 21.64 -17.69 9.82
N GLY A 80 20.85 -18.69 9.38
CA GLY A 80 21.24 -20.10 9.40
C GLY A 80 21.33 -20.70 10.80
N SER A 81 20.64 -20.11 11.79
CA SER A 81 20.63 -20.54 13.19
C SER A 81 19.63 -21.66 13.49
N LEU A 82 18.74 -21.98 12.54
CA LEU A 82 17.72 -23.01 12.70
C LEU A 82 18.26 -24.43 12.56
N ASP A 83 17.55 -25.39 13.16
CA ASP A 83 17.84 -26.81 12.98
C ASP A 83 17.69 -27.25 11.51
N ALA A 84 18.50 -28.25 11.10
CA ALA A 84 18.53 -28.75 9.74
C ALA A 84 17.17 -29.31 9.25
N ALA A 85 16.38 -29.91 10.15
CA ALA A 85 15.06 -30.41 9.80
C ALA A 85 14.08 -29.27 9.51
N VAL A 86 14.11 -28.22 10.34
CA VAL A 86 13.26 -27.03 10.21
C VAL A 86 13.63 -26.23 8.97
N MET A 87 14.93 -26.02 8.71
CA MET A 87 15.41 -25.37 7.49
C MET A 87 14.90 -26.06 6.23
N LYS A 88 14.84 -27.40 6.22
CA LYS A 88 14.32 -28.17 5.07
C LYS A 88 12.83 -27.92 4.87
N GLN A 89 12.04 -27.88 5.94
CA GLN A 89 10.60 -27.61 5.87
C GLN A 89 10.33 -26.19 5.34
N ILE A 90 11.04 -25.19 5.86
CA ILE A 90 10.95 -23.80 5.41
C ILE A 90 11.34 -23.68 3.93
N ARG A 91 12.41 -24.36 3.51
CA ARG A 91 12.83 -24.37 2.09
C ARG A 91 11.73 -24.92 1.17
N ILE A 92 11.12 -26.04 1.54
CA ILE A 92 9.98 -26.62 0.79
C ILE A 92 8.83 -25.61 0.73
N HIS A 93 8.52 -24.93 1.83
CA HIS A 93 7.46 -23.93 1.89
C HIS A 93 7.75 -22.75 0.92
N ILE A 94 8.96 -22.19 0.93
CA ILE A 94 9.38 -21.08 0.06
C ILE A 94 9.38 -21.48 -1.43
N ASP A 95 9.66 -22.76 -1.72
CA ASP A 95 9.60 -23.27 -3.08
C ASP A 95 8.18 -23.22 -3.66
N HIS A 96 7.15 -23.29 -2.81
CA HIS A 96 5.75 -23.37 -3.21
C HIS A 96 4.94 -22.10 -2.87
N CYS A 97 5.40 -21.27 -1.93
CA CYS A 97 4.75 -20.02 -1.55
C CYS A 97 5.56 -18.80 -2.05
N PRO A 98 5.10 -18.11 -3.12
CA PRO A 98 5.79 -16.94 -3.65
C PRO A 98 5.80 -15.75 -2.67
N GLY A 99 4.78 -15.62 -1.82
CA GLY A 99 4.70 -14.57 -0.80
C GLY A 99 5.83 -14.68 0.23
N CYS A 100 6.01 -15.87 0.82
CA CYS A 100 7.08 -16.13 1.78
C CYS A 100 8.47 -15.98 1.13
N ARG A 101 8.62 -16.33 -0.16
CA ARG A 101 9.87 -16.11 -0.90
C ARG A 101 10.24 -14.64 -0.98
N GLN A 102 9.31 -13.79 -1.40
CA GLN A 102 9.54 -12.35 -1.52
C GLN A 102 9.90 -11.72 -0.18
N GLN A 103 9.24 -12.14 0.91
CA GLN A 103 9.54 -11.63 2.24
C GLN A 103 10.93 -12.02 2.74
N ILE A 104 11.34 -13.29 2.55
CA ILE A 104 12.69 -13.73 2.92
C ILE A 104 13.76 -13.02 2.07
N ASP A 105 13.51 -12.82 0.78
CA ASP A 105 14.44 -12.06 -0.08
C ASP A 105 14.54 -10.59 0.35
N ALA A 106 13.44 -9.96 0.80
CA ALA A 106 13.46 -8.63 1.37
C ALA A 106 14.29 -8.54 2.67
N ILE A 107 14.18 -9.55 3.54
CA ILE A 107 14.99 -9.66 4.77
C ILE A 107 16.47 -9.84 4.42
N ARG A 108 16.81 -10.72 3.47
CA ARG A 108 18.20 -10.89 3.00
C ARG A 108 18.79 -9.58 2.44
N GLY A 109 18.00 -8.84 1.67
CA GLY A 109 18.41 -7.57 1.08
C GLY A 109 18.53 -6.40 2.07
N THR A 110 17.94 -6.51 3.26
CA THR A 110 18.10 -5.55 4.36
C THR A 110 19.27 -5.93 5.26
N SER A 111 19.45 -7.22 5.59
CA SER A 111 20.61 -7.71 6.34
C SER A 111 21.94 -7.44 5.63
N ALA A 112 21.98 -7.50 4.29
CA ALA A 112 23.17 -7.12 3.51
C ALA A 112 23.55 -5.64 3.62
N ARG A 113 22.63 -4.77 4.04
CA ARG A 113 22.83 -3.32 4.18
C ARG A 113 23.12 -2.86 5.61
N HIS A 114 23.04 -3.75 6.60
CA HIS A 114 23.52 -3.46 7.94
C HIS A 114 24.98 -3.94 8.04
N PRO A 115 26.00 -3.06 7.84
CA PRO A 115 27.33 -3.43 8.28
C PRO A 115 27.22 -3.79 9.77
N PRO A 116 27.83 -4.89 10.22
CA PRO A 116 27.79 -5.26 11.64
C PRO A 116 28.20 -4.02 12.41
N ALA A 117 27.34 -3.57 13.31
CA ALA A 117 27.62 -2.46 14.20
C ALA A 117 29.01 -2.71 14.79
N ARG A 118 30.01 -1.97 14.28
CA ARG A 118 31.37 -2.07 14.75
C ARG A 118 31.29 -1.84 16.25
N ALA A 119 31.84 -2.80 17.00
CA ALA A 119 32.05 -2.73 18.43
C ALA A 119 32.34 -1.28 18.87
N HIS A 120 31.33 -0.64 19.47
CA HIS A 120 31.46 0.67 20.10
C HIS A 120 31.67 0.55 21.62
N ASP A 121 32.09 -0.62 22.10
CA ASP A 121 32.52 -0.82 23.47
C ASP A 121 33.94 -1.40 23.51
N ALA A 122 34.92 -0.51 23.69
CA ALA A 122 36.17 -0.78 24.44
C ALA A 122 37.14 0.43 24.47
N LEU A 123 36.67 1.68 24.43
CA LEU A 123 37.51 2.86 24.71
C LEU A 123 36.78 3.88 25.59
N THR A 124 36.26 3.44 26.74
CA THR A 124 35.68 4.34 27.75
C THR A 124 35.99 3.93 29.19
N GLU A 125 37.21 3.43 29.46
CA GLU A 125 37.69 3.33 30.85
C GLU A 125 39.17 3.69 30.95
N ASN A 126 39.49 4.99 30.96
CA ASN A 126 40.62 5.54 31.74
C ASN A 126 40.67 7.08 31.66
N ARG A 127 39.78 7.75 32.39
CA ARG A 127 39.99 9.17 32.74
C ARG A 127 39.28 9.56 34.04
N LEU A 128 39.66 8.89 35.13
CA LEU A 128 39.39 9.34 36.50
C LEU A 128 40.70 9.42 37.28
N SER A 129 41.36 10.56 37.11
CA SER A 129 42.34 11.17 38.02
C SER A 129 42.49 12.59 37.49
N GLY A 130 42.12 13.67 38.14
CA GLY A 130 41.76 13.95 39.52
C GLY A 130 41.91 15.48 39.64
N GLU A 131 41.20 16.07 40.60
CA GLU A 131 41.51 17.36 41.21
C GLU A 131 41.12 18.67 40.49
N GLY A 132 40.50 19.57 41.27
CA GLY A 132 40.34 20.99 41.00
C GLY A 132 38.88 21.43 40.85
N ARG A 133 38.11 21.64 41.93
CA ARG A 133 37.94 22.96 42.59
C ARG A 133 37.77 24.08 41.54
N LEU A 134 36.64 24.77 41.44
CA LEU A 134 36.20 25.74 42.44
C LEU A 134 34.68 26.02 42.35
N CYS A 135 34.07 26.12 43.53
CA CYS A 135 32.80 26.79 43.80
C CYS A 135 33.00 28.32 43.86
N PHE A 136 31.88 29.07 43.93
CA PHE A 136 31.70 30.55 43.91
C PHE A 136 31.60 31.14 42.50
N ASP A 137 30.59 31.94 42.14
CA ASP A 137 29.79 32.94 42.87
C ASP A 137 28.28 32.72 42.64
N GLY A 138 27.34 33.06 43.52
CA GLY A 138 27.31 34.24 44.39
C GLY A 138 26.50 35.37 43.72
N ARG A 139 25.24 35.57 44.16
CA ARG A 139 24.32 36.70 43.85
C ARG A 139 23.67 36.68 42.45
N GLY A 140 22.38 36.96 42.26
CA GLY A 140 21.38 37.48 43.18
C GLY A 140 19.98 37.51 42.57
N VAL A 141 19.03 37.55 43.50
CA VAL A 141 17.62 37.98 43.43
C VAL A 141 17.35 39.04 42.37
N VAL A 142 16.31 38.87 41.52
CA VAL A 142 15.23 39.86 41.30
C VAL A 142 13.96 39.14 40.84
N ALA A 143 12.87 39.37 41.58
CA ALA A 143 11.50 39.00 41.22
C ALA A 143 10.88 40.03 40.28
N ARG A 144 10.09 39.58 39.29
CA ARG A 144 8.90 40.29 38.82
C ARG A 144 7.96 39.36 38.09
#